data_AF-A0A964QWH2-F1
#
_entry.id   AF-A0A964QWH2-F1
#
_cell.length_a   1.000
_cell.length_b   1.000
_cell.length_c   1.000
_cell.angle_alpha   90.00
_cell.angle_beta   90.00
_cell.angle_gamma   90.00
#
_symmetry.space_group_name_H-M   'P 1'
#
loop_
_entity.id
_entity.type
_entity.pdbx_description
1 polymer ?
#
loop_
_entity_poly.entity_id
_entity_poly.type
_entity_poly.pdbx_seq_one_letter_code
_entity_poly.pdbx_strand_id
1 'polypeptide(L)'
;NFLVSPNGTASGFTVVFSSNSVPVNQWTYLAATYDGATLRMYVNGVLHNQTPFALSIFPGTNALGIGANVGGLAAGNVSSPFVGLFVGKIDEPSLYNQALTAAKIQTLFGAGVTGKCQEPPSILLHPTSQKLTVGEDVHFTVVAAGTPTLKYQWRFNGTNLAGATSTSLTLANVSASNAGLYSVRVTNAFGSIISSNAVLTVNTFPTALAQSVTLDEDTSTNLTAQAADLEGDPLTYQLVTPPVNGTLTGTLPNVIYTPAQNYHGPDSFTFKVNDGLVDSPPAVVSLTVLPVNDPPVALAQSVALDEDTTVTLTLGAFDVDGDPLTFSVGAPAHGSLTGSPPNLTYRPNTNFNGPDNFLFSVSDGQTNSLPATVSIMIRPVNDAPFAKISVSPLAEFAGVTNQILIAPVCGNARVVLDGSASSDVEDDPLQFFWTEGTNTFATGSIVTNEFAPDTHIVTLTVSDGQAVGTATTEFEVLTPSECLGLMIAEVEESFLGRRNARAFVASLRAAASSFDRCDLTPGLNQLRAFQNKVRAQIAPSNPTLAAHLISEAQQIIDALSPPD
;
A
#
# COMPACT_ATOMS: atom_id res chain seq x y z
N ASN A 1 46.10 70.70 50.63
CA ASN A 1 45.14 69.97 51.49
C ASN A 1 44.80 70.82 52.70
N PHE A 2 43.58 71.35 52.74
CA PHE A 2 43.00 71.87 53.97
C PHE A 2 42.59 70.67 54.82
N LEU A 3 43.21 70.51 55.98
CA LEU A 3 42.77 69.55 56.98
C LEU A 3 42.47 70.30 58.27
N VAL A 4 41.26 70.05 58.78
CA VAL A 4 40.79 70.48 60.09
C VAL A 4 41.56 69.68 61.13
N SER A 5 42.20 70.36 62.09
CA SER A 5 42.87 69.71 63.22
C SER A 5 42.57 70.44 64.54
N PRO A 6 42.32 69.73 65.65
CA PRO A 6 41.74 70.26 66.86
C PRO A 6 42.76 70.29 68.01
N ASN A 7 43.52 71.38 68.16
CA ASN A 7 44.20 71.87 69.39
C ASN A 7 45.26 72.91 68.97
N GLY A 8 44.99 74.22 69.05
CA GLY A 8 45.37 75.10 70.18
C GLY A 8 46.86 75.49 70.07
N THR A 9 47.32 76.74 69.93
CA THR A 9 46.76 78.08 70.14
C THR A 9 47.54 79.08 69.26
N ALA A 10 46.87 79.83 68.39
CA ALA A 10 47.44 81.02 67.74
C ALA A 10 46.30 81.95 67.29
N SER A 11 46.46 83.24 67.57
CA SER A 11 45.52 84.31 67.20
C SER A 11 45.55 84.55 65.69
N GLY A 12 44.41 84.44 64.99
CA GLY A 12 44.35 84.56 63.53
C GLY A 12 42.94 84.83 62.96
N PHE A 13 42.92 85.47 61.79
CA PHE A 13 41.83 86.14 61.06
C PHE A 13 40.65 85.26 60.60
N THR A 14 39.45 85.86 60.45
CA THR A 14 38.23 85.24 59.88
C THR A 14 37.78 86.00 58.63
N VAL A 15 37.44 85.29 57.54
CA VAL A 15 36.76 85.85 56.37
C VAL A 15 35.37 85.24 56.28
N VAL A 16 34.34 86.08 56.35
CA VAL A 16 32.94 85.68 56.14
C VAL A 16 32.53 86.13 54.74
N PHE A 17 32.22 85.18 53.87
CA PHE A 17 31.62 85.47 52.56
C PHE A 17 30.14 85.82 52.78
N SER A 18 29.63 86.86 52.11
CA SER A 18 28.18 87.07 52.04
C SER A 18 27.55 85.93 51.24
N SER A 19 26.31 85.53 51.58
CA SER A 19 25.63 84.32 51.06
C SER A 19 25.48 84.24 49.53
N ASN A 20 25.87 85.27 48.79
CA ASN A 20 25.64 85.40 47.35
C ASN A 20 26.95 85.47 46.53
N SER A 21 28.13 85.41 47.15
CA SER A 21 29.41 85.56 46.43
C SER A 21 30.04 84.25 45.96
N VAL A 22 29.49 83.09 46.34
CA VAL A 22 29.97 81.76 45.94
C VAL A 22 28.78 80.92 45.43
N PRO A 23 28.69 80.60 44.13
CA PRO A 23 27.59 79.80 43.61
C PRO A 23 27.64 78.36 44.16
N VAL A 24 26.49 77.87 44.65
CA VAL A 24 26.36 76.48 45.15
C VAL A 24 26.66 75.49 44.03
N ASN A 25 27.45 74.45 44.31
CA ASN A 25 27.87 73.40 43.37
C ASN A 25 28.71 73.83 42.16
N GLN A 26 29.26 75.05 42.14
CA GLN A 26 30.24 75.44 41.12
C GLN A 26 31.66 75.42 41.67
N TRP A 27 32.63 75.07 40.81
CA TRP A 27 34.05 75.22 41.11
C TRP A 27 34.38 76.70 41.27
N THR A 28 34.90 77.06 42.44
CA THR A 28 35.23 78.44 42.81
C THR A 28 36.73 78.59 42.92
N TYR A 29 37.28 79.57 42.21
CA TYR A 29 38.71 79.90 42.26
C TYR A 29 38.98 80.91 43.37
N LEU A 30 39.95 80.59 44.23
CA LEU A 30 40.36 81.42 45.36
C LEU A 30 41.81 81.85 45.17
N ALA A 31 42.07 83.16 45.19
CA ALA A 31 43.42 83.70 45.16
C ALA A 31 43.62 84.73 46.28
N ALA A 32 44.80 84.74 46.88
CA ALA A 32 45.19 85.75 47.86
C ALA A 32 46.53 86.38 47.48
N THR A 33 46.66 87.69 47.64
CA THR A 33 47.90 88.44 47.36
C THR A 33 48.32 89.21 48.59
N TYR A 34 49.60 89.16 48.95
CA TYR A 34 50.18 89.92 50.04
C TYR A 34 51.37 90.75 49.55
N ASP A 35 51.44 92.03 49.89
CA ASP A 35 52.47 92.96 49.41
C ASP A 35 53.46 93.42 50.48
N GLY A 36 53.48 92.73 51.64
CA GLY A 36 54.27 93.16 52.80
C GLY A 36 53.52 94.07 53.76
N ALA A 37 52.34 94.59 53.38
CA ALA A 37 51.52 95.46 54.25
C ALA A 37 50.00 95.21 54.15
N THR A 38 49.48 94.51 53.15
CA THR A 38 48.04 94.32 52.93
C THR A 38 47.75 92.96 52.27
N LEU A 39 46.82 92.19 52.84
CA LEU A 39 46.31 90.95 52.23
C LEU A 39 45.08 91.32 51.43
N ARG A 40 45.02 90.84 50.20
CA ARG A 40 43.86 90.98 49.32
C ARG A 40 43.39 89.60 48.93
N MET A 41 42.11 89.32 49.10
CA MET A 41 41.51 88.06 48.70
C MET A 41 40.59 88.26 47.50
N TYR A 42 40.68 87.32 46.56
CA TYR A 42 39.95 87.31 45.31
C TYR A 42 39.15 86.01 45.21
N VAL A 43 37.88 86.13 44.83
CA VAL A 43 36.97 85.02 44.53
C VAL A 43 36.58 85.13 43.07
N ASN A 44 36.85 84.08 42.29
CA ASN A 44 36.63 84.08 40.82
C ASN A 44 37.25 85.31 40.12
N GLY A 45 38.39 85.75 40.64
CA GLY A 45 39.16 86.90 40.18
C GLY A 45 38.62 88.28 40.56
N VAL A 46 37.48 88.35 41.25
CA VAL A 46 36.94 89.59 41.83
C VAL A 46 37.49 89.78 43.23
N LEU A 47 38.00 90.98 43.50
CA LEU A 47 38.48 91.36 44.82
C LEU A 47 37.31 91.35 45.81
N HIS A 48 37.44 90.55 46.86
CA HIS A 48 36.38 90.40 47.86
C HIS A 48 36.67 91.11 49.18
N ASN A 49 37.93 91.08 49.65
CA ASN A 49 38.30 91.74 50.90
C ASN A 49 39.75 92.30 50.86
N GLN A 50 39.98 93.42 51.55
CA GLN A 50 41.31 94.04 51.74
C GLN A 50 41.48 94.51 53.19
N THR A 51 42.56 94.12 53.85
CA THR A 51 42.89 94.56 55.22
C THR A 51 44.39 94.93 55.36
N PRO A 52 44.73 96.10 55.95
CA PRO A 52 46.12 96.46 56.24
C PRO A 52 46.67 95.61 57.39
N PHE A 53 47.80 94.93 57.20
CA PHE A 53 48.45 94.14 58.25
C PHE A 53 49.91 93.77 57.93
N ALA A 54 50.69 93.44 58.98
CA ALA A 54 51.97 92.75 58.87
C ALA A 54 51.78 91.24 59.09
N LEU A 55 52.12 90.43 58.09
CA LEU A 55 52.04 88.97 58.11
C LEU A 55 53.21 88.42 58.93
N SER A 56 52.96 88.01 60.16
CA SER A 56 53.92 87.22 60.95
C SER A 56 53.74 85.75 60.59
N ILE A 57 54.62 85.21 59.74
CA ILE A 57 54.72 83.77 59.50
C ILE A 57 55.58 83.19 60.63
N PHE A 58 54.98 82.40 61.52
CA PHE A 58 55.74 81.67 62.54
C PHE A 58 56.46 80.47 61.90
N PRO A 59 57.80 80.34 62.01
CA PRO A 59 58.49 79.16 61.53
C PRO A 59 58.24 78.02 62.52
N GLY A 60 57.39 77.06 62.15
CA GLY A 60 57.19 75.86 62.95
C GLY A 60 55.88 75.08 62.76
N THR A 61 54.89 75.61 62.04
CA THR A 61 53.69 74.83 61.69
C THR A 61 53.33 75.03 60.22
N ASN A 62 53.27 73.93 59.46
CA ASN A 62 53.04 73.93 58.01
C ASN A 62 51.56 74.18 57.62
N ALA A 63 50.84 75.07 58.33
CA ALA A 63 49.41 75.27 58.07
C ALA A 63 48.97 76.73 58.21
N LEU A 64 48.31 77.23 57.17
CA LEU A 64 47.53 78.48 57.16
C LEU A 64 46.07 78.12 57.44
N GLY A 65 45.53 78.50 58.61
CA GLY A 65 44.13 78.27 58.97
C GLY A 65 43.27 79.52 58.76
N ILE A 66 42.07 79.36 58.19
CA ILE A 66 41.04 80.41 58.07
C ILE A 66 39.75 79.86 58.72
N GLY A 67 39.36 80.38 59.89
CA GLY A 67 38.15 79.96 60.63
C GLY A 67 38.04 80.56 62.04
N ALA A 68 36.82 80.75 62.54
CA ALA A 68 36.53 81.57 63.72
C ALA A 68 36.72 80.86 65.08
N ASN A 69 37.17 81.62 66.08
CA ASN A 69 36.91 81.41 67.49
C ASN A 69 35.89 82.46 67.93
N VAL A 70 34.70 82.06 68.37
CA VAL A 70 33.72 82.97 69.00
C VAL A 70 33.64 82.57 70.46
N GLY A 71 34.15 83.43 71.34
CA GLY A 71 34.14 83.20 72.77
C GLY A 71 32.72 83.10 73.31
N GLY A 72 32.47 82.03 74.06
CA GLY A 72 31.34 81.88 74.96
C GLY A 72 30.37 80.76 74.59
N LEU A 73 30.69 79.52 74.94
CA LEU A 73 29.72 78.48 75.31
C LEU A 73 30.44 77.41 76.16
N ALA A 74 30.06 77.31 77.43
CA ALA A 74 30.47 76.24 78.32
C ALA A 74 29.79 74.90 77.93
N ALA A 75 30.40 73.80 78.35
CA ALA A 75 30.12 72.44 77.93
C ALA A 75 28.64 72.03 77.96
N GLY A 76 28.18 71.44 76.85
CA GLY A 76 26.95 70.64 76.74
C GLY A 76 25.83 71.29 75.92
N ASN A 77 25.49 70.66 74.79
CA ASN A 77 24.37 70.93 73.87
C ASN A 77 24.42 72.18 72.97
N VAL A 78 24.41 71.95 71.65
CA VAL A 78 23.93 72.92 70.64
C VAL A 78 22.94 72.23 69.70
N SER A 79 21.69 72.70 69.74
CA SER A 79 20.66 72.45 68.75
C SER A 79 20.47 73.73 67.91
N SER A 80 20.78 73.64 66.60
CA SER A 80 20.46 74.58 65.50
C SER A 80 21.22 75.93 65.43
N PRO A 81 21.37 76.58 64.24
CA PRO A 81 22.13 76.14 63.06
C PRO A 81 23.20 77.20 62.71
N PHE A 82 24.47 76.82 62.67
CA PHE A 82 25.55 77.76 62.33
C PHE A 82 25.70 77.92 60.81
N VAL A 83 25.34 79.12 60.33
CA VAL A 83 25.52 79.60 58.94
C VAL A 83 26.94 80.15 58.79
N GLY A 84 27.73 79.59 57.87
CA GLY A 84 29.10 80.06 57.60
C GLY A 84 30.05 79.02 57.01
N LEU A 85 29.59 77.81 56.70
CA LEU A 85 30.39 76.82 55.96
C LEU A 85 30.48 77.22 54.48
N PHE A 86 31.69 77.16 53.92
CA PHE A 86 31.90 77.22 52.47
C PHE A 86 31.17 76.01 51.82
N VAL A 87 30.11 76.25 51.05
CA VAL A 87 29.24 75.20 50.46
C VAL A 87 29.55 74.91 48.98
N GLY A 88 30.62 75.50 48.43
CA GLY A 88 31.09 75.28 47.06
C GLY A 88 32.15 74.17 46.95
N LYS A 89 32.61 73.87 45.73
CA LYS A 89 33.84 73.10 45.50
C LYS A 89 34.99 74.10 45.25
N ILE A 90 36.10 73.99 45.98
CA ILE A 90 37.30 74.83 45.75
C ILE A 90 38.13 74.19 44.65
N ASP A 91 38.45 74.94 43.60
CA ASP A 91 39.32 74.47 42.50
C ASP A 91 40.78 74.36 42.98
N GLU A 92 41.64 75.37 42.80
CA GLU A 92 42.96 75.44 43.46
C GLU A 92 43.10 76.77 44.21
N PRO A 93 43.54 76.79 45.49
CA PRO A 93 43.83 78.02 46.20
C PRO A 93 45.24 78.51 45.84
N SER A 94 45.33 79.74 45.33
CA SER A 94 46.61 80.36 44.98
C SER A 94 46.99 81.47 45.97
N LEU A 95 48.26 81.50 46.43
CA LEU A 95 48.80 82.57 47.27
C LEU A 95 49.99 83.23 46.57
N TYR A 96 49.93 84.56 46.44
CA TYR A 96 50.99 85.37 45.85
C TYR A 96 51.61 86.28 46.91
N ASN A 97 52.94 86.28 46.99
CA ASN A 97 53.72 87.09 47.92
C ASN A 97 54.07 88.49 47.37
N GLN A 98 53.28 88.97 46.42
CA GLN A 98 53.35 90.33 45.88
C GLN A 98 51.92 90.87 45.63
N ALA A 99 51.74 92.19 45.63
CA ALA A 99 50.48 92.79 45.18
C ALA A 99 50.26 92.47 43.70
N LEU A 100 49.21 91.73 43.39
CA LEU A 100 48.68 91.62 42.04
C LEU A 100 47.39 92.42 41.94
N THR A 101 47.18 93.06 40.79
CA THR A 101 45.93 93.77 40.51
C THR A 101 44.80 92.78 40.27
N ALA A 102 43.56 93.19 40.54
CA ALA A 102 42.37 92.39 40.22
C ALA A 102 42.35 91.93 38.75
N ALA A 103 42.74 92.80 37.83
CA ALA A 103 42.86 92.47 36.40
C ALA A 103 43.91 91.37 36.15
N LYS A 104 45.04 91.38 36.86
CA LYS A 104 46.08 90.35 36.71
C LYS A 104 45.62 89.01 37.30
N ILE A 105 44.92 89.02 38.44
CA ILE A 105 44.30 87.81 39.00
C ILE A 105 43.20 87.27 38.07
N GLN A 106 42.36 88.14 37.51
CA GLN A 106 41.34 87.76 36.52
C GLN A 106 41.98 87.16 35.25
N THR A 107 43.15 87.67 34.83
CA THR A 107 43.89 87.13 33.68
C THR A 107 44.50 85.77 34.00
N LEU A 108 45.02 85.57 35.21
CA LEU A 108 45.53 84.26 35.67
C LEU A 108 44.40 83.22 35.77
N PHE A 109 43.21 83.62 36.23
CA PHE A 109 42.00 82.81 36.20
C PHE A 109 41.52 82.51 34.76
N GLY A 110 41.56 83.52 33.87
CA GLY A 110 41.11 83.42 32.49
C GLY A 110 42.08 82.72 31.53
N ALA A 111 43.34 82.50 31.92
CA ALA A 111 44.38 81.91 31.08
C ALA A 111 44.22 80.40 30.80
N GLY A 112 43.19 79.75 31.36
CA GLY A 112 42.66 78.47 30.86
C GLY A 112 43.38 77.20 31.31
N VAL A 113 42.58 76.19 31.65
CA VAL A 113 42.80 74.72 31.69
C VAL A 113 43.99 74.11 32.44
N THR A 114 45.04 74.84 32.81
CA THR A 114 46.23 74.28 33.48
C THR A 114 46.14 74.14 35.01
N GLY A 115 44.95 74.34 35.60
CA GLY A 115 44.72 74.22 37.06
C GLY A 115 43.33 73.76 37.48
N LYS A 116 42.56 73.14 36.57
CA LYS A 116 41.26 72.52 36.88
C LYS A 116 41.45 71.02 37.02
N CYS A 117 40.82 70.36 38.00
CA CYS A 117 40.86 68.90 38.13
C CYS A 117 40.48 68.23 36.79
N GLN A 118 41.47 67.66 36.10
CA GLN A 118 41.27 66.98 34.83
C GLN A 118 40.92 65.52 35.10
N GLU A 119 39.74 65.10 34.67
CA GLU A 119 39.29 63.73 34.89
C GLU A 119 39.68 62.84 33.70
N PRO A 120 40.47 61.76 33.93
CA PRO A 120 40.69 60.76 32.90
C PRO A 120 39.35 60.11 32.50
N PRO A 121 39.27 59.50 31.30
CA PRO A 121 38.01 58.94 30.83
C PRO A 121 37.52 57.81 31.76
N SER A 122 36.24 57.84 32.10
CA SER A 122 35.52 56.77 32.79
C SER A 122 34.30 56.34 31.97
N ILE A 123 34.02 55.03 31.93
CA ILE A 123 32.83 54.52 31.26
C ILE A 123 31.68 54.47 32.27
N LEU A 124 30.56 55.13 31.93
CA LEU A 124 29.34 55.13 32.73
C LEU A 124 28.33 54.09 32.24
N LEU A 125 28.31 53.84 30.93
CA LEU A 125 27.49 52.80 30.30
C LEU A 125 28.31 52.07 29.24
N HIS A 126 28.43 50.76 29.41
CA HIS A 126 29.10 49.88 28.47
C HIS A 126 28.17 49.46 27.33
N PRO A 127 28.70 49.10 26.14
CA PRO A 127 27.88 48.49 25.09
C PRO A 127 27.35 47.12 25.55
N THR A 128 26.13 46.79 25.13
CA THR A 128 25.45 45.54 25.47
C THR A 128 25.55 44.54 24.32
N SER A 129 25.69 43.25 24.64
CA SER A 129 25.64 42.16 23.65
C SER A 129 24.25 42.09 22.98
N GLN A 130 24.22 41.70 21.71
CA GLN A 130 23.00 41.56 20.91
C GLN A 130 23.07 40.27 20.08
N LYS A 131 21.95 39.55 19.95
CA LYS A 131 21.74 38.46 18.98
C LYS A 131 20.73 38.96 17.95
N LEU A 132 21.10 38.93 16.67
CA LEU A 132 20.29 39.41 15.55
C LEU A 132 20.33 38.38 14.41
N THR A 133 19.36 38.44 13.50
CA THR A 133 19.35 37.62 12.28
C THR A 133 20.09 38.36 11.15
N VAL A 134 20.67 37.62 10.20
CA VAL A 134 21.30 38.20 9.01
C VAL A 134 20.35 39.20 8.33
N GLY A 135 20.88 40.37 7.97
CA GLY A 135 20.15 41.45 7.31
C GLY A 135 19.57 42.51 8.25
N GLU A 136 19.56 42.28 9.57
CA GLU A 136 19.13 43.29 10.54
C GLU A 136 20.23 44.35 10.78
N ASP A 137 19.84 45.50 11.33
CA ASP A 137 20.75 46.56 11.73
C ASP A 137 21.07 46.44 13.22
N VAL A 138 22.33 46.63 13.61
CA VAL A 138 22.78 46.63 15.01
C VAL A 138 23.21 48.03 15.45
N HIS A 139 22.84 48.41 16.67
CA HIS A 139 23.25 49.67 17.28
C HIS A 139 23.94 49.44 18.63
N PHE A 140 25.22 49.75 18.72
CA PHE A 140 25.96 49.79 19.99
C PHE A 140 26.12 51.23 20.46
N THR A 141 25.99 51.46 21.77
CA THR A 141 26.15 52.78 22.39
C THR A 141 27.09 52.72 23.59
N VAL A 142 27.84 53.80 23.82
CA VAL A 142 28.64 53.98 25.04
C VAL A 142 28.33 55.35 25.66
N VAL A 143 28.34 55.41 26.99
CA VAL A 143 28.32 56.69 27.73
C VAL A 143 29.59 56.77 28.56
N ALA A 144 30.33 57.86 28.41
CA ALA A 144 31.58 58.09 29.12
C ALA A 144 31.65 59.52 29.68
N ALA A 145 32.38 59.70 30.78
CA ALA A 145 32.67 60.98 31.39
C ALA A 145 34.18 61.24 31.46
N GLY A 146 34.58 62.50 31.43
CA GLY A 146 35.97 62.93 31.54
C GLY A 146 36.22 64.27 30.84
N THR A 147 37.26 64.98 31.27
CA THR A 147 37.64 66.29 30.73
C THR A 147 39.15 66.34 30.48
N PRO A 148 39.63 66.98 29.41
CA PRO A 148 38.93 67.70 28.35
C PRO A 148 38.29 66.72 27.35
N THR A 149 37.72 67.23 26.26
CA THR A 149 36.89 66.50 25.29
C THR A 149 37.38 65.07 24.99
N LEU A 150 36.46 64.10 25.13
CA LEU A 150 36.70 62.69 24.90
C LEU A 150 36.77 62.38 23.39
N LYS A 151 37.67 61.47 23.02
CA LYS A 151 37.75 60.86 21.68
C LYS A 151 37.37 59.38 21.79
N TYR A 152 36.59 58.89 20.83
CA TYR A 152 36.12 57.51 20.77
C TYR A 152 36.75 56.79 19.59
N GLN A 153 36.97 55.49 19.74
CA GLN A 153 37.39 54.61 18.66
C GLN A 153 36.84 53.20 18.91
N TRP A 154 35.84 52.81 18.12
CA TRP A 154 35.29 51.45 18.16
C TRP A 154 36.27 50.43 17.58
N ARG A 155 36.19 49.20 18.10
CA ARG A 155 37.06 48.08 17.77
C ARG A 155 36.24 46.81 17.59
N PHE A 156 36.58 46.02 16.58
CA PHE A 156 36.05 44.69 16.32
C PHE A 156 37.17 43.66 16.51
N ASN A 157 36.96 42.68 17.38
CA ASN A 157 37.95 41.67 17.75
C ASN A 157 39.33 42.27 18.09
N GLY A 158 39.33 43.43 18.76
CA GLY A 158 40.54 44.15 19.14
C GLY A 158 41.17 45.03 18.03
N THR A 159 40.66 45.02 16.80
CA THR A 159 41.16 45.89 15.72
C THR A 159 40.30 47.14 15.59
N ASN A 160 40.91 48.31 15.36
CA ASN A 160 40.16 49.56 15.19
C ASN A 160 39.28 49.52 13.93
N LEU A 161 38.01 49.87 14.08
CA LEU A 161 37.09 50.07 12.95
C LEU A 161 37.29 51.47 12.37
N ALA A 162 37.67 51.55 11.09
CA ALA A 162 37.93 52.83 10.44
C ALA A 162 36.70 53.75 10.47
N GLY A 163 36.89 55.02 10.84
CA GLY A 163 35.84 56.04 10.89
C GLY A 163 34.84 55.91 12.05
N ALA A 164 34.89 54.84 12.83
CA ALA A 164 33.96 54.61 13.94
C ALA A 164 34.40 55.35 15.22
N THR A 165 34.25 56.68 15.23
CA THR A 165 34.74 57.58 16.30
C THR A 165 33.65 58.33 17.06
N SER A 166 32.39 57.92 16.90
CA SER A 166 31.22 58.47 17.59
C SER A 166 30.92 57.72 18.89
N THR A 167 30.01 58.25 19.72
CA THR A 167 29.49 57.61 20.93
C THR A 167 28.60 56.38 20.64
N SER A 168 28.24 56.17 19.38
CA SER A 168 27.52 54.99 18.90
C SER A 168 28.20 54.39 17.67
N LEU A 169 27.96 53.09 17.46
CA LEU A 169 28.32 52.35 16.26
C LEU A 169 27.04 51.72 15.71
N THR A 170 26.76 51.96 14.43
CA THR A 170 25.69 51.30 13.69
C THR A 170 26.30 50.47 12.58
N LEU A 171 25.92 49.19 12.49
CA LEU A 171 26.20 48.37 11.32
C LEU A 171 24.86 48.00 10.70
N ALA A 172 24.68 48.32 9.43
CA ALA A 172 23.48 47.98 8.70
C ALA A 172 23.63 46.64 7.99
N ASN A 173 22.55 45.88 7.86
CA ASN A 173 22.50 44.60 7.15
C ASN A 173 23.60 43.62 7.61
N VAL A 174 23.62 43.28 8.89
CA VAL A 174 24.68 42.43 9.46
C VAL A 174 24.71 41.06 8.80
N SER A 175 25.91 40.51 8.66
CA SER A 175 26.18 39.16 8.14
C SER A 175 26.96 38.34 9.16
N ALA A 176 27.10 37.04 8.94
CA ALA A 176 27.91 36.17 9.80
C ALA A 176 29.35 36.70 10.03
N SER A 177 29.93 37.40 9.04
CA SER A 177 31.27 38.00 9.17
C SER A 177 31.36 39.14 10.20
N ASN A 178 30.22 39.72 10.59
CA ASN A 178 30.14 40.77 11.61
C ASN A 178 30.03 40.20 13.03
N ALA A 179 29.81 38.89 13.20
CA ALA A 179 29.78 38.29 14.52
C ALA A 179 31.14 38.38 15.22
N GLY A 180 31.14 38.74 16.51
CA GLY A 180 32.36 38.88 17.29
C GLY A 180 32.27 39.91 18.41
N LEU A 181 33.44 40.34 18.90
CA LEU A 181 33.55 41.20 20.07
C LEU A 181 33.71 42.67 19.66
N TYR A 182 32.80 43.51 20.15
CA TYR A 182 32.83 44.96 19.99
C TYR A 182 33.21 45.65 21.30
N SER A 183 34.17 46.55 21.22
CA SER A 183 34.56 47.42 22.34
C SER A 183 34.89 48.81 21.83
N VAL A 184 34.88 49.80 22.71
CA VAL A 184 35.26 51.18 22.37
C VAL A 184 36.36 51.65 23.29
N ARG A 185 37.41 52.21 22.68
CA ARG A 185 38.47 52.93 23.39
C ARG A 185 38.05 54.38 23.51
N VAL A 186 38.02 54.89 24.74
CA VAL A 186 37.76 56.29 25.04
C VAL A 186 39.03 56.91 25.58
N THR A 187 39.47 58.01 24.97
CA THR A 187 40.76 58.64 25.27
C THR A 187 40.60 60.15 25.41
N ASN A 188 41.31 60.74 26.36
CA ASN A 188 41.56 62.18 26.40
C ASN A 188 43.06 62.41 26.66
N ALA A 189 43.46 63.65 26.95
CA ALA A 189 44.86 63.99 27.21
C ALA A 189 45.43 63.33 28.50
N PHE A 190 44.58 62.81 29.38
CA PHE A 190 44.94 62.32 30.72
C PHE A 190 44.83 60.80 30.86
N GLY A 191 44.28 60.10 29.87
CA GLY A 191 44.21 58.65 29.91
C GLY A 191 43.41 58.03 28.78
N SER A 192 43.39 56.70 28.78
CA SER A 192 42.61 55.88 27.87
C SER A 192 42.01 54.71 28.64
N ILE A 193 40.72 54.47 28.44
CA ILE A 193 40.01 53.31 28.98
C ILE A 193 39.31 52.56 27.83
N ILE A 194 39.16 51.25 27.97
CA ILE A 194 38.41 50.41 27.03
C ILE A 194 37.15 49.93 27.74
N SER A 195 36.01 49.94 27.05
CA SER A 195 34.77 49.35 27.57
C SER A 195 34.90 47.83 27.79
N SER A 196 33.95 47.23 28.50
CA SER A 196 33.72 45.78 28.36
C SER A 196 33.37 45.43 26.91
N ASN A 197 33.55 44.16 26.56
CA ASN A 197 33.14 43.65 25.25
C ASN A 197 31.62 43.48 25.22
N ALA A 198 31.00 43.96 24.15
CA ALA A 198 29.69 43.51 23.69
C ALA A 198 29.89 42.40 22.65
N VAL A 199 29.18 41.28 22.81
CA VAL A 199 29.17 40.20 21.82
C VAL A 199 28.07 40.48 20.81
N LEU A 200 28.41 40.51 19.52
CA LEU A 200 27.42 40.40 18.46
C LEU A 200 27.37 38.95 17.99
N THR A 201 26.22 38.31 18.16
CA THR A 201 25.91 37.03 17.52
C THR A 201 24.98 37.31 16.35
N VAL A 202 25.32 36.79 15.18
CA VAL A 202 24.48 36.91 13.98
C VAL A 202 24.01 35.53 13.59
N ASN A 203 22.70 35.32 13.65
CA ASN A 203 22.01 34.08 13.31
C ASN A 203 21.82 33.99 11.81
N THR A 204 22.28 32.91 11.18
CA THR A 204 22.02 32.63 9.77
C THR A 204 20.70 31.86 9.63
N PHE A 205 20.22 31.67 8.39
CA PHE A 205 19.06 30.81 8.18
C PHE A 205 19.52 29.35 8.22
N PRO A 206 18.76 28.44 8.85
CA PRO A 206 19.04 27.03 8.73
C PRO A 206 18.80 26.59 7.27
N THR A 207 19.46 25.51 6.85
CA THR A 207 19.37 24.95 5.50
C THR A 207 18.68 23.59 5.54
N ALA A 208 17.44 23.52 5.04
CA ALA A 208 16.80 22.25 4.73
C ALA A 208 17.45 21.64 3.46
N LEU A 209 17.75 20.34 3.49
CA LEU A 209 18.44 19.66 2.39
C LEU A 209 17.44 18.93 1.49
N ALA A 210 17.55 19.14 0.19
CA ALA A 210 16.77 18.38 -0.79
C ALA A 210 17.29 16.93 -0.84
N GLN A 211 16.37 15.99 -1.04
CA GLN A 211 16.68 14.55 -1.08
C GLN A 211 15.98 13.90 -2.28
N SER A 212 16.58 12.84 -2.79
CA SER A 212 15.97 11.98 -3.80
C SER A 212 15.99 10.55 -3.29
N VAL A 213 14.84 9.91 -3.23
CA VAL A 213 14.68 8.54 -2.71
C VAL A 213 13.94 7.70 -3.74
N THR A 214 14.45 6.50 -3.98
CA THR A 214 13.80 5.48 -4.80
C THR A 214 13.33 4.37 -3.88
N LEU A 215 12.10 3.91 -4.08
CA LEU A 215 11.46 2.88 -3.27
C LEU A 215 10.48 2.09 -4.14
N ASP A 216 10.09 0.92 -3.66
CA ASP A 216 9.17 0.03 -4.37
C ASP A 216 7.71 0.37 -4.01
N GLU A 217 6.78 0.18 -4.95
CA GLU A 217 5.36 0.30 -4.65
C GLU A 217 4.88 -0.70 -3.60
N ASP A 218 3.72 -0.42 -3.00
CA ASP A 218 3.06 -1.21 -1.94
C ASP A 218 3.91 -1.49 -0.69
N THR A 219 5.06 -0.83 -0.57
CA THR A 219 5.98 -0.98 0.54
C THR A 219 6.19 0.35 1.26
N SER A 220 5.95 0.34 2.58
CA SER A 220 6.20 1.52 3.41
C SER A 220 7.70 1.70 3.69
N THR A 221 8.21 2.91 3.50
CA THR A 221 9.64 3.23 3.64
C THR A 221 9.87 4.30 4.72
N ASN A 222 10.83 4.05 5.61
CA ASN A 222 11.26 5.04 6.60
C ASN A 222 12.14 6.11 5.94
N LEU A 223 11.79 7.38 6.13
CA LEU A 223 12.52 8.53 5.62
C LEU A 223 12.94 9.44 6.78
N THR A 224 14.15 10.00 6.64
CA THR A 224 14.66 11.02 7.57
C THR A 224 15.00 12.28 6.79
N ALA A 225 14.25 13.34 7.04
CA ALA A 225 14.54 14.67 6.51
C ALA A 225 15.85 15.20 7.09
N GLN A 226 16.68 15.81 6.24
CA GLN A 226 17.98 16.32 6.63
C GLN A 226 18.04 17.83 6.56
N ALA A 227 18.74 18.43 7.52
CA ALA A 227 19.01 19.86 7.54
C ALA A 227 20.34 20.14 8.25
N ALA A 228 20.88 21.33 8.02
CA ALA A 228 22.07 21.83 8.67
C ALA A 228 21.84 23.26 9.16
N ASP A 229 22.47 23.59 10.28
CA ASP A 229 22.54 24.95 10.82
C ASP A 229 24.01 25.29 11.08
N LEU A 230 24.44 26.49 10.68
CA LEU A 230 25.84 26.88 10.77
C LEU A 230 26.27 27.15 12.22
N GLU A 231 25.35 27.66 13.03
CA GLU A 231 25.59 28.00 14.43
C GLU A 231 25.43 26.77 15.35
N GLY A 232 24.81 25.71 14.86
CA GLY A 232 24.51 24.49 15.60
C GLY A 232 23.29 24.63 16.51
N ASP A 233 22.41 25.60 16.23
CA ASP A 233 21.17 25.78 16.96
C ASP A 233 20.22 24.58 16.73
N PRO A 234 19.45 24.12 17.75
CA PRO A 234 18.53 22.99 17.59
C PRO A 234 17.44 23.26 16.55
N LEU A 235 17.21 22.30 15.65
CA LEU A 235 16.24 22.44 14.57
C LEU A 235 14.90 21.77 14.86
N THR A 236 13.83 22.47 14.53
CA THR A 236 12.47 21.94 14.44
C THR A 236 12.03 21.85 12.98
N TYR A 237 11.24 20.85 12.63
CA TYR A 237 10.85 20.56 11.25
C TYR A 237 9.36 20.79 11.06
N GLN A 238 8.98 21.36 9.92
CA GLN A 238 7.59 21.57 9.54
C GLN A 238 7.34 21.08 8.11
N LEU A 239 6.31 20.24 7.95
CA LEU A 239 5.80 19.85 6.64
C LEU A 239 5.08 21.02 6.00
N VAL A 240 5.38 21.31 4.72
CA VAL A 240 4.81 22.42 3.97
C VAL A 240 3.78 21.89 2.97
N THR A 241 4.16 20.95 2.11
CA THR A 241 3.24 20.27 1.20
C THR A 241 3.36 18.75 1.37
N PRO A 242 2.26 18.02 1.62
CA PRO A 242 2.28 16.56 1.65
C PRO A 242 2.46 15.97 0.25
N PRO A 243 2.79 14.66 0.16
CA PRO A 243 2.75 13.92 -1.11
C PRO A 243 1.32 13.81 -1.67
N VAL A 244 1.21 13.59 -2.98
CA VAL A 244 -0.08 13.47 -3.69
C VAL A 244 -0.48 12.02 -3.90
N ASN A 245 0.48 11.14 -4.18
CA ASN A 245 0.28 9.74 -4.55
C ASN A 245 0.73 8.77 -3.44
N GLY A 246 0.67 9.25 -2.20
CA GLY A 246 1.00 8.49 -1.01
C GLY A 246 0.64 9.25 0.25
N THR A 247 0.97 8.68 1.39
CA THR A 247 0.73 9.28 2.71
C THR A 247 2.01 9.30 3.54
N LEU A 248 2.14 10.33 4.37
CA LEU A 248 3.18 10.41 5.40
C LEU A 248 2.55 10.16 6.76
N THR A 249 3.15 9.26 7.54
CA THR A 249 2.82 9.06 8.96
C THR A 249 4.04 9.36 9.84
N GLY A 250 3.80 9.68 11.11
CA GLY A 250 4.84 10.12 12.05
C GLY A 250 5.05 11.64 12.05
N THR A 251 6.23 12.07 12.49
CA THR A 251 6.57 13.50 12.66
C THR A 251 7.99 13.75 12.19
N LEU A 252 8.19 14.77 11.36
CA LEU A 252 9.52 15.15 10.91
C LEU A 252 10.49 15.37 12.10
N PRO A 253 11.78 15.01 11.95
CA PRO A 253 12.42 14.59 10.71
C PRO A 253 12.15 13.14 10.29
N ASN A 254 11.62 12.28 11.17
CA ASN A 254 11.44 10.85 10.89
C ASN A 254 9.99 10.52 10.54
N VAL A 255 9.75 10.18 9.29
CA VAL A 255 8.42 9.88 8.76
C VAL A 255 8.42 8.55 8.02
N ILE A 256 7.26 7.92 7.93
CA ILE A 256 7.05 6.74 7.09
C ILE A 256 6.25 7.19 5.89
N TYR A 257 6.79 6.97 4.70
CA TYR A 257 6.07 7.16 3.45
C TYR A 257 5.46 5.83 3.00
N THR A 258 4.17 5.86 2.71
CA THR A 258 3.42 4.74 2.15
C THR A 258 2.81 5.19 0.82
N PRO A 259 3.26 4.68 -0.34
CA PRO A 259 2.61 4.93 -1.63
C PRO A 259 1.13 4.59 -1.59
N ALA A 260 0.33 5.21 -2.46
CA ALA A 260 -1.01 4.71 -2.75
C ALA A 260 -0.91 3.29 -3.34
N GLN A 261 -1.92 2.47 -3.09
CA GLN A 261 -1.94 1.08 -3.55
C GLN A 261 -1.76 1.01 -5.07
N ASN A 262 -0.83 0.18 -5.53
CA ASN A 262 -0.48 -0.08 -6.94
C ASN A 262 -0.05 1.19 -7.72
N TYR A 263 0.44 2.22 -7.01
CA TYR A 263 0.95 3.42 -7.64
C TYR A 263 2.46 3.32 -7.85
N HIS A 264 2.88 3.43 -9.11
CA HIS A 264 4.26 3.68 -9.50
C HIS A 264 4.39 5.03 -10.21
N GLY A 265 5.54 5.69 -10.03
CA GLY A 265 5.81 7.01 -10.61
C GLY A 265 6.39 8.03 -9.62
N PRO A 266 6.49 9.30 -10.04
CA PRO A 266 7.07 10.36 -9.23
C PRO A 266 6.07 10.92 -8.20
N ASP A 267 6.54 11.08 -6.96
CA ASP A 267 5.84 11.84 -5.92
C ASP A 267 6.84 12.75 -5.19
N SER A 268 6.35 13.68 -4.38
CA SER A 268 7.22 14.55 -3.59
C SER A 268 6.49 15.21 -2.43
N PHE A 269 7.24 15.58 -1.40
CA PHE A 269 6.77 16.46 -0.35
C PHE A 269 7.81 17.55 -0.08
N THR A 270 7.36 18.66 0.51
CA THR A 270 8.27 19.76 0.88
C THR A 270 8.22 20.04 2.37
N PHE A 271 9.37 20.40 2.94
CA PHE A 271 9.50 20.74 4.35
C PHE A 271 10.40 21.97 4.52
N LYS A 272 10.26 22.62 5.67
CA LYS A 272 11.18 23.66 6.13
C LYS A 272 11.65 23.34 7.54
N VAL A 273 12.75 23.96 7.95
CA VAL A 273 13.28 23.85 9.31
C VAL A 273 13.39 25.21 9.97
N ASN A 274 13.28 25.25 11.29
CA ASN A 274 13.36 26.45 12.10
C ASN A 274 14.34 26.22 13.25
N ASP A 275 15.25 27.17 13.46
CA ASP A 275 16.31 27.16 14.49
C ASP A 275 15.89 27.81 15.83
N GLY A 276 14.60 28.15 15.97
CA GLY A 276 14.03 28.89 17.08
C GLY A 276 13.87 30.40 16.81
N LEU A 277 14.42 30.92 15.70
CA LEU A 277 14.30 32.32 15.30
C LEU A 277 13.71 32.46 13.89
N VAL A 278 14.20 31.71 12.92
CA VAL A 278 13.84 31.91 11.52
C VAL A 278 13.67 30.59 10.75
N ASP A 279 12.78 30.61 9.75
CA ASP A 279 12.53 29.48 8.87
C ASP A 279 13.55 29.42 7.72
N SER A 280 13.96 28.22 7.37
CA SER A 280 14.65 27.95 6.10
C SER A 280 13.74 28.21 4.90
N PRO A 281 14.31 28.47 3.72
CA PRO A 281 13.62 28.17 2.46
C PRO A 281 13.15 26.69 2.44
N PRO A 282 12.01 26.37 1.80
CA PRO A 282 11.55 24.99 1.70
C PRO A 282 12.51 24.12 0.88
N ALA A 283 12.71 22.87 1.31
CA ALA A 283 13.40 21.84 0.56
C ALA A 283 12.41 20.78 0.06
N VAL A 284 12.75 20.15 -1.07
CA VAL A 284 11.95 19.08 -1.69
C VAL A 284 12.57 17.73 -1.39
N VAL A 285 11.75 16.77 -0.98
CA VAL A 285 12.08 15.35 -1.00
C VAL A 285 11.37 14.74 -2.19
N SER A 286 12.13 14.40 -3.23
CA SER A 286 11.64 13.74 -4.44
C SER A 286 11.62 12.23 -4.23
N LEU A 287 10.47 11.61 -4.52
CA LEU A 287 10.23 10.18 -4.39
C LEU A 287 10.03 9.59 -5.78
N THR A 288 10.73 8.50 -6.08
CA THR A 288 10.51 7.70 -7.28
C THR A 288 10.02 6.33 -6.85
N VAL A 289 8.73 6.05 -7.06
CA VAL A 289 8.13 4.76 -6.75
C VAL A 289 8.30 3.84 -7.95
N LEU A 290 9.01 2.73 -7.76
CA LEU A 290 9.28 1.72 -8.78
C LEU A 290 8.12 0.74 -8.89
N PRO A 291 7.78 0.31 -10.12
CA PRO A 291 6.80 -0.75 -10.31
C PRO A 291 7.34 -2.09 -9.82
N VAL A 292 6.47 -2.88 -9.20
CA VAL A 292 6.72 -4.26 -8.74
C VAL A 292 5.56 -5.12 -9.19
N ASN A 293 5.86 -6.22 -9.88
CA ASN A 293 4.84 -7.09 -10.45
C ASN A 293 3.86 -7.63 -9.39
N ASP A 294 2.58 -7.39 -9.60
CA ASP A 294 1.47 -7.98 -8.86
C ASP A 294 1.04 -9.31 -9.51
N PRO A 295 0.92 -10.42 -8.75
CA PRO A 295 0.43 -11.66 -9.33
C PRO A 295 -1.02 -11.56 -9.82
N PRO A 296 -1.37 -12.21 -10.95
CA PRO A 296 -2.71 -12.17 -11.49
C PRO A 296 -3.70 -12.91 -10.58
N VAL A 297 -4.99 -12.58 -10.73
CA VAL A 297 -6.08 -13.19 -9.97
C VAL A 297 -7.02 -13.94 -10.91
N ALA A 298 -7.09 -15.27 -10.74
CA ALA A 298 -8.05 -16.12 -11.45
C ALA A 298 -9.42 -16.11 -10.76
N LEU A 299 -10.51 -16.06 -11.54
CA LEU A 299 -11.89 -15.95 -11.01
C LEU A 299 -12.62 -17.30 -11.06
N ALA A 300 -13.05 -17.77 -9.89
CA ALA A 300 -13.89 -18.96 -9.80
C ALA A 300 -15.25 -18.72 -10.49
N GLN A 301 -15.82 -19.79 -11.06
CA GLN A 301 -17.11 -19.74 -11.74
C GLN A 301 -17.91 -21.00 -11.48
N SER A 302 -19.22 -20.90 -11.63
CA SER A 302 -20.16 -22.01 -11.51
C SER A 302 -21.16 -22.01 -12.65
N VAL A 303 -21.43 -23.17 -13.23
CA VAL A 303 -22.32 -23.33 -14.38
C VAL A 303 -23.20 -24.56 -14.19
N ALA A 304 -24.35 -24.59 -14.86
CA ALA A 304 -25.20 -25.77 -14.92
C ALA A 304 -25.67 -26.02 -16.36
N LEU A 305 -25.75 -27.29 -16.72
CA LEU A 305 -26.25 -27.77 -18.02
C LEU A 305 -27.00 -29.09 -17.81
N ASP A 306 -27.71 -29.50 -18.83
CA ASP A 306 -28.35 -30.82 -18.88
C ASP A 306 -27.35 -31.85 -19.43
N GLU A 307 -27.46 -33.12 -19.02
CA GLU A 307 -26.63 -34.17 -19.60
C GLU A 307 -26.80 -34.28 -21.12
N ASP A 308 -25.78 -34.83 -21.78
CA ASP A 308 -25.68 -34.95 -23.24
C ASP A 308 -25.74 -33.64 -24.04
N THR A 309 -25.70 -32.49 -23.36
CA THR A 309 -25.53 -31.16 -23.96
C THR A 309 -24.13 -30.59 -23.74
N THR A 310 -23.85 -29.42 -24.29
CA THR A 310 -22.57 -28.72 -24.14
C THR A 310 -22.79 -27.31 -23.62
N VAL A 311 -21.81 -26.77 -22.87
CA VAL A 311 -21.83 -25.37 -22.43
C VAL A 311 -20.53 -24.65 -22.78
N THR A 312 -20.66 -23.42 -23.28
CA THR A 312 -19.51 -22.53 -23.54
C THR A 312 -19.13 -21.77 -22.28
N LEU A 313 -17.84 -21.70 -21.99
CA LEU A 313 -17.26 -21.05 -20.81
C LEU A 313 -16.22 -20.03 -21.27
N THR A 314 -16.20 -18.87 -20.62
CA THR A 314 -15.11 -17.90 -20.76
C THR A 314 -14.47 -17.71 -19.39
N LEU A 315 -13.23 -18.19 -19.23
CA LEU A 315 -12.49 -18.07 -17.98
C LEU A 315 -12.17 -16.59 -17.69
N GLY A 316 -12.48 -16.16 -16.47
CA GLY A 316 -12.20 -14.80 -16.01
C GLY A 316 -10.90 -14.73 -15.23
N ALA A 317 -10.12 -13.69 -15.47
CA ALA A 317 -8.97 -13.30 -14.66
C ALA A 317 -8.69 -11.82 -14.83
N PHE A 318 -7.99 -11.22 -13.89
CA PHE A 318 -7.47 -9.86 -14.02
C PHE A 318 -6.07 -9.76 -13.42
N ASP A 319 -5.36 -8.73 -13.88
CA ASP A 319 -4.02 -8.38 -13.46
C ASP A 319 -3.99 -6.88 -13.18
N VAL A 320 -3.32 -6.48 -12.11
CA VAL A 320 -3.31 -5.08 -11.67
C VAL A 320 -2.43 -4.23 -12.58
N ASP A 321 -1.31 -4.79 -13.04
CA ASP A 321 -0.35 -4.15 -13.93
C ASP A 321 -0.85 -4.10 -15.39
N GLY A 322 -1.84 -4.94 -15.69
CA GLY A 322 -2.43 -5.06 -17.03
C GLY A 322 -1.59 -5.94 -17.95
N ASP A 323 -0.78 -6.82 -17.36
CA ASP A 323 0.09 -7.72 -18.12
C ASP A 323 -0.71 -8.77 -18.92
N PRO A 324 -0.19 -9.23 -20.08
CA PRO A 324 -0.85 -10.25 -20.88
C PRO A 324 -0.97 -11.59 -20.16
N LEU A 325 -2.19 -12.13 -20.11
CA LEU A 325 -2.50 -13.32 -19.34
C LEU A 325 -2.49 -14.62 -20.15
N THR A 326 -1.83 -15.64 -19.60
CA THR A 326 -1.79 -17.02 -20.13
C THR A 326 -2.44 -17.99 -19.16
N PHE A 327 -3.43 -18.75 -19.62
CA PHE A 327 -4.21 -19.68 -18.79
C PHE A 327 -3.66 -21.10 -18.84
N SER A 328 -3.56 -21.73 -17.67
CA SER A 328 -3.28 -23.16 -17.50
C SER A 328 -4.51 -23.84 -16.94
N VAL A 329 -5.04 -24.84 -17.64
CA VAL A 329 -6.34 -25.44 -17.35
C VAL A 329 -6.19 -26.94 -17.11
N GLY A 330 -6.68 -27.42 -15.97
CA GLY A 330 -6.77 -28.84 -15.65
C GLY A 330 -7.94 -29.51 -16.36
N ALA A 331 -7.88 -30.83 -16.50
CA ALA A 331 -8.98 -31.60 -17.06
C ALA A 331 -10.07 -31.86 -16.00
N PRO A 332 -11.36 -31.81 -16.38
CA PRO A 332 -12.45 -32.29 -15.53
C PRO A 332 -12.43 -33.83 -15.43
N ALA A 333 -13.12 -34.38 -14.43
CA ALA A 333 -13.14 -35.83 -14.19
C ALA A 333 -14.24 -36.55 -14.99
N HIS A 334 -15.38 -35.87 -15.23
CA HIS A 334 -16.58 -36.46 -15.82
C HIS A 334 -17.00 -35.77 -17.13
N GLY A 335 -16.04 -35.20 -17.84
CA GLY A 335 -16.27 -34.60 -19.14
C GLY A 335 -14.97 -34.29 -19.89
N SER A 336 -15.10 -33.50 -20.94
CA SER A 336 -14.00 -33.06 -21.78
C SER A 336 -14.11 -31.56 -22.07
N LEU A 337 -12.95 -30.91 -22.19
CA LEU A 337 -12.84 -29.51 -22.60
C LEU A 337 -12.31 -29.44 -24.02
N THR A 338 -12.93 -28.61 -24.84
CA THR A 338 -12.46 -28.27 -26.19
C THR A 338 -12.34 -26.75 -26.36
N GLY A 339 -11.60 -26.29 -27.37
CA GLY A 339 -11.33 -24.87 -27.59
C GLY A 339 -9.95 -24.45 -27.09
N SER A 340 -9.77 -23.16 -26.81
CA SER A 340 -8.52 -22.60 -26.31
C SER A 340 -8.81 -21.55 -25.25
N PRO A 341 -8.18 -21.62 -24.06
CA PRO A 341 -8.40 -20.64 -23.02
C PRO A 341 -8.23 -19.19 -23.53
N PRO A 342 -9.03 -18.23 -23.03
CA PRO A 342 -10.04 -18.40 -21.98
C PRO A 342 -11.37 -19.01 -22.46
N ASN A 343 -11.56 -19.22 -23.77
CA ASN A 343 -12.84 -19.66 -24.34
C ASN A 343 -12.86 -21.18 -24.56
N LEU A 344 -13.61 -21.87 -23.72
CA LEU A 344 -13.70 -23.33 -23.70
C LEU A 344 -15.14 -23.79 -23.92
N THR A 345 -15.31 -25.01 -24.41
CA THR A 345 -16.58 -25.71 -24.42
C THR A 345 -16.44 -26.98 -23.61
N TYR A 346 -17.30 -27.12 -22.60
CA TYR A 346 -17.40 -28.33 -21.79
C TYR A 346 -18.49 -29.25 -22.35
N ARG A 347 -18.15 -30.54 -22.47
CA ARG A 347 -19.09 -31.63 -22.77
C ARG A 347 -18.93 -32.72 -21.70
N PRO A 348 -19.99 -33.06 -20.95
CA PRO A 348 -19.93 -34.17 -20.00
C PRO A 348 -19.75 -35.50 -20.73
N ASN A 349 -19.34 -36.53 -20.00
CA ASN A 349 -19.42 -37.89 -20.49
C ASN A 349 -20.88 -38.24 -20.79
N THR A 350 -21.10 -39.09 -21.80
CA THR A 350 -22.45 -39.52 -22.20
C THR A 350 -23.19 -40.10 -21.01
N ASN A 351 -24.44 -39.65 -20.80
CA ASN A 351 -25.35 -40.08 -19.73
C ASN A 351 -24.82 -39.86 -18.29
N PHE A 352 -23.88 -38.93 -18.12
CA PHE A 352 -23.40 -38.55 -16.79
C PHE A 352 -24.20 -37.34 -16.27
N ASN A 353 -24.79 -37.50 -15.09
CA ASN A 353 -25.34 -36.41 -14.30
C ASN A 353 -24.67 -36.32 -12.92
N GLY A 354 -24.75 -35.14 -12.29
CA GLY A 354 -24.09 -34.85 -11.02
C GLY A 354 -23.02 -33.74 -11.11
N PRO A 355 -22.22 -33.56 -10.05
CA PRO A 355 -21.21 -32.52 -10.00
C PRO A 355 -19.91 -32.92 -10.73
N ASP A 356 -19.33 -31.98 -11.46
CA ASP A 356 -17.97 -32.05 -12.01
C ASP A 356 -17.24 -30.73 -11.76
N ASN A 357 -15.92 -30.72 -11.85
CA ASN A 357 -15.14 -29.52 -11.70
C ASN A 357 -13.78 -29.63 -12.39
N PHE A 358 -13.18 -28.48 -12.67
CA PHE A 358 -11.77 -28.39 -13.00
C PHE A 358 -11.15 -27.14 -12.39
N LEU A 359 -9.83 -27.18 -12.19
CA LEU A 359 -9.04 -26.06 -11.71
C LEU A 359 -8.35 -25.36 -12.88
N PHE A 360 -8.15 -24.06 -12.76
CA PHE A 360 -7.28 -23.31 -13.65
C PHE A 360 -6.47 -22.26 -12.89
N SER A 361 -5.30 -21.92 -13.40
CA SER A 361 -4.47 -20.81 -12.94
C SER A 361 -4.07 -19.93 -14.12
N VAL A 362 -3.62 -18.72 -13.84
CA VAL A 362 -3.25 -17.75 -14.86
C VAL A 362 -1.87 -17.19 -14.55
N SER A 363 -1.07 -16.96 -15.59
CA SER A 363 0.27 -16.35 -15.50
C SER A 363 0.31 -15.05 -16.29
N ASP A 364 0.96 -14.04 -15.71
CA ASP A 364 1.33 -12.75 -16.31
C ASP A 364 2.68 -12.86 -17.09
N GLY A 365 3.35 -14.02 -17.04
CA GLY A 365 4.70 -14.23 -17.60
C GLY A 365 5.85 -14.14 -16.60
N GLN A 366 5.59 -13.65 -15.38
CA GLN A 366 6.53 -13.55 -14.26
C GLN A 366 6.13 -14.45 -13.09
N THR A 367 4.86 -14.40 -12.71
CA THR A 367 4.26 -15.13 -11.60
C THR A 367 3.00 -15.89 -12.02
N ASN A 368 2.41 -16.64 -11.08
CA ASN A 368 1.17 -17.38 -11.29
C ASN A 368 0.15 -16.98 -10.24
N SER A 369 -1.12 -16.94 -10.64
CA SER A 369 -2.25 -16.82 -9.74
C SER A 369 -2.36 -18.03 -8.82
N LEU A 370 -3.07 -17.85 -7.70
CA LEU A 370 -3.66 -18.99 -7.00
C LEU A 370 -4.65 -19.71 -7.93
N PRO A 371 -4.82 -21.04 -7.82
CA PRO A 371 -5.80 -21.76 -8.63
C PRO A 371 -7.24 -21.36 -8.32
N ALA A 372 -8.06 -21.18 -9.35
CA ALA A 372 -9.49 -20.98 -9.26
C ALA A 372 -10.25 -22.23 -9.73
N THR A 373 -11.45 -22.45 -9.18
CA THR A 373 -12.29 -23.61 -9.51
C THR A 373 -13.43 -23.21 -10.44
N VAL A 374 -13.67 -24.05 -11.44
CA VAL A 374 -14.89 -24.06 -12.24
C VAL A 374 -15.76 -25.21 -11.77
N SER A 375 -16.89 -24.89 -11.14
CA SER A 375 -17.85 -25.90 -10.67
C SER A 375 -18.96 -26.10 -11.69
N ILE A 376 -19.25 -27.34 -12.06
CA ILE A 376 -20.20 -27.70 -13.11
C ILE A 376 -21.26 -28.61 -12.49
N MET A 377 -22.53 -28.25 -12.63
CA MET A 377 -23.66 -29.08 -12.23
C MET A 377 -24.35 -29.63 -13.48
N ILE A 378 -24.31 -30.95 -13.67
CA ILE A 378 -24.98 -31.62 -14.77
C ILE A 378 -26.32 -32.16 -14.26
N ARG A 379 -27.42 -31.71 -14.88
CA ARG A 379 -28.78 -32.11 -14.51
C ARG A 379 -29.20 -33.37 -15.26
N PRO A 380 -29.90 -34.30 -14.59
CA PRO A 380 -30.41 -35.50 -15.24
C PRO A 380 -31.50 -35.17 -16.27
N VAL A 381 -31.50 -35.88 -17.39
CA VAL A 381 -32.52 -35.87 -18.44
C VAL A 381 -32.84 -37.29 -18.83
N ASN A 382 -34.12 -37.64 -18.78
CA ASN A 382 -34.62 -38.98 -19.11
C ASN A 382 -34.28 -39.39 -20.55
N ASP A 383 -33.56 -40.49 -20.72
CA ASP A 383 -33.37 -41.19 -21.99
C ASP A 383 -34.56 -42.13 -22.29
N ALA A 384 -34.76 -42.48 -23.56
CA ALA A 384 -35.79 -43.46 -23.91
C ALA A 384 -35.24 -44.89 -23.77
N PRO A 385 -36.04 -45.86 -23.29
CA PRO A 385 -35.62 -47.25 -23.21
C PRO A 385 -35.17 -47.82 -24.56
N PHE A 386 -34.18 -48.70 -24.56
CA PHE A 386 -33.76 -49.47 -25.73
C PHE A 386 -34.46 -50.83 -25.78
N ALA A 387 -35.48 -50.95 -26.63
CA ALA A 387 -36.24 -52.19 -26.81
C ALA A 387 -35.45 -53.25 -27.59
N LYS A 388 -35.51 -54.52 -27.15
CA LYS A 388 -34.97 -55.68 -27.86
C LYS A 388 -36.00 -56.80 -27.92
N ILE A 389 -35.98 -57.60 -28.98
CA ILE A 389 -36.88 -58.75 -29.15
C ILE A 389 -36.05 -59.99 -29.49
N SER A 390 -36.33 -61.09 -28.80
CA SER A 390 -35.94 -62.44 -29.18
C SER A 390 -37.20 -63.29 -29.41
N VAL A 391 -37.17 -64.14 -30.44
CA VAL A 391 -38.28 -65.02 -30.81
C VAL A 391 -37.84 -66.48 -30.63
N SER A 392 -38.70 -67.33 -30.07
CA SER A 392 -38.40 -68.77 -29.94
C SER A 392 -39.68 -69.63 -29.88
N PRO A 393 -39.60 -70.92 -30.25
CA PRO A 393 -38.45 -71.59 -30.86
C PRO A 393 -38.30 -71.23 -32.34
N LEU A 394 -37.08 -71.12 -32.84
CA LEU A 394 -36.80 -70.93 -34.26
C LEU A 394 -36.33 -72.24 -34.90
N ALA A 395 -36.78 -72.47 -36.13
CA ALA A 395 -36.31 -73.54 -36.99
C ALA A 395 -35.40 -72.99 -38.09
N GLU A 396 -34.36 -73.74 -38.43
CA GLU A 396 -33.40 -73.42 -39.48
C GLU A 396 -33.60 -74.37 -40.66
N PHE A 397 -33.85 -73.80 -41.84
CA PHE A 397 -33.96 -74.52 -43.12
C PHE A 397 -32.96 -73.94 -44.14
N ALA A 398 -32.39 -74.78 -45.02
CA ALA A 398 -31.45 -74.31 -46.03
C ALA A 398 -32.09 -73.28 -46.97
N GLY A 399 -31.32 -72.23 -47.26
CA GLY A 399 -31.72 -71.21 -48.23
C GLY A 399 -32.79 -70.24 -47.72
N VAL A 400 -33.21 -70.36 -46.45
CA VAL A 400 -34.17 -69.45 -45.82
C VAL A 400 -33.44 -68.46 -44.92
N THR A 401 -33.70 -67.16 -45.11
CA THR A 401 -33.13 -66.08 -44.30
C THR A 401 -34.10 -65.54 -43.24
N ASN A 402 -35.38 -65.92 -43.32
CA ASN A 402 -36.41 -65.49 -42.39
C ASN A 402 -36.35 -66.31 -41.09
N GLN A 403 -36.86 -65.74 -40.00
CA GLN A 403 -37.12 -66.48 -38.77
C GLN A 403 -38.31 -67.43 -38.97
N ILE A 404 -38.07 -68.73 -39.01
CA ILE A 404 -39.13 -69.72 -39.23
C ILE A 404 -39.57 -70.35 -37.91
N LEU A 405 -40.89 -70.46 -37.72
CA LEU A 405 -41.49 -71.28 -36.68
C LEU A 405 -42.38 -72.35 -37.31
N ILE A 406 -42.40 -73.53 -36.71
CA ILE A 406 -43.15 -74.67 -37.24
C ILE A 406 -44.45 -74.79 -36.44
N ALA A 407 -45.59 -74.65 -37.12
CA ALA A 407 -46.89 -74.87 -36.52
C ALA A 407 -47.16 -76.36 -36.25
N PRO A 408 -47.94 -76.71 -35.22
CA PRO A 408 -48.47 -78.06 -35.08
C PRO A 408 -49.37 -78.41 -36.28
N VAL A 409 -49.57 -79.71 -36.48
CA VAL A 409 -50.48 -80.19 -37.54
C VAL A 409 -51.88 -79.62 -37.32
N CYS A 410 -52.36 -78.82 -38.28
CA CYS A 410 -53.68 -78.18 -38.26
C CYS A 410 -53.94 -77.29 -37.03
N GLY A 411 -52.91 -76.57 -36.55
CA GLY A 411 -53.04 -75.62 -35.43
C GLY A 411 -52.09 -74.42 -35.54
N ASN A 412 -52.02 -73.65 -34.46
CA ASN A 412 -51.22 -72.43 -34.37
C ASN A 412 -49.88 -72.71 -33.68
N ALA A 413 -48.81 -72.06 -34.12
CA ALA A 413 -47.52 -72.16 -33.48
C ALA A 413 -47.52 -71.42 -32.14
N ARG A 414 -47.00 -72.07 -31.09
CA ARG A 414 -46.76 -71.44 -29.79
C ARG A 414 -45.44 -70.70 -29.83
N VAL A 415 -45.50 -69.36 -29.81
CA VAL A 415 -44.34 -68.48 -29.95
C VAL A 415 -44.06 -67.77 -28.64
N VAL A 416 -42.82 -67.85 -28.16
CA VAL A 416 -42.31 -67.09 -27.04
C VAL A 416 -41.61 -65.86 -27.58
N LEU A 417 -42.11 -64.70 -27.18
CA LEU A 417 -41.54 -63.39 -27.46
C LEU A 417 -40.89 -62.88 -26.18
N ASP A 418 -39.58 -62.67 -26.23
CA ASP A 418 -38.77 -62.27 -25.08
C ASP A 418 -38.17 -60.88 -25.33
N GLY A 419 -38.68 -59.92 -24.58
CA GLY A 419 -38.21 -58.54 -24.53
C GLY A 419 -37.37 -58.23 -23.30
N SER A 420 -37.05 -59.22 -22.46
CA SER A 420 -36.35 -59.02 -21.19
C SER A 420 -34.93 -58.46 -21.32
N ALA A 421 -34.33 -58.54 -22.52
CA ALA A 421 -33.05 -57.93 -22.83
C ALA A 421 -33.12 -56.42 -23.16
N SER A 422 -34.32 -55.83 -23.12
CA SER A 422 -34.51 -54.38 -23.21
C SER A 422 -33.89 -53.71 -21.97
N SER A 423 -33.36 -52.50 -22.15
CA SER A 423 -32.62 -51.79 -21.11
C SER A 423 -32.95 -50.31 -21.14
N ASP A 424 -32.67 -49.65 -20.04
CA ASP A 424 -32.83 -48.21 -19.85
C ASP A 424 -31.52 -47.63 -19.29
N VAL A 425 -31.20 -46.39 -19.58
CA VAL A 425 -29.92 -45.79 -19.15
C VAL A 425 -29.95 -45.48 -17.66
N GLU A 426 -31.09 -45.04 -17.16
CA GLU A 426 -31.36 -44.64 -15.78
C GLU A 426 -31.77 -45.83 -14.90
N ASP A 427 -31.87 -47.03 -15.50
CA ASP A 427 -32.40 -48.25 -14.88
C ASP A 427 -33.83 -48.06 -14.34
N ASP A 428 -34.65 -47.23 -15.00
CA ASP A 428 -36.03 -47.00 -14.59
C ASP A 428 -36.91 -48.26 -14.78
N PRO A 429 -37.97 -48.46 -13.97
CA PRO A 429 -38.84 -49.62 -14.09
C PRO A 429 -39.58 -49.68 -15.44
N LEU A 430 -39.32 -50.75 -16.20
CA LEU A 430 -39.85 -50.92 -17.56
C LEU A 430 -41.22 -51.60 -17.63
N GLN A 431 -42.08 -51.07 -18.50
CA GLN A 431 -43.36 -51.63 -18.92
C GLN A 431 -43.29 -52.10 -20.38
N PHE A 432 -43.91 -53.23 -20.69
CA PHE A 432 -43.77 -53.91 -21.99
C PHE A 432 -45.14 -54.14 -22.63
N PHE A 433 -45.29 -53.70 -23.88
CA PHE A 433 -46.52 -53.82 -24.67
C PHE A 433 -46.21 -54.47 -26.02
N TRP A 434 -46.84 -55.60 -26.31
CA TRP A 434 -46.68 -56.34 -27.56
C TRP A 434 -47.86 -56.09 -28.48
N THR A 435 -47.56 -55.70 -29.72
CA THR A 435 -48.55 -55.32 -30.73
C THR A 435 -48.31 -56.02 -32.05
N GLU A 436 -49.40 -56.31 -32.76
CA GLU A 436 -49.38 -56.71 -34.16
C GLU A 436 -50.31 -55.77 -34.93
N GLY A 437 -49.75 -55.03 -35.90
CA GLY A 437 -50.42 -53.88 -36.51
C GLY A 437 -50.75 -52.82 -35.45
N THR A 438 -52.05 -52.59 -35.20
CA THR A 438 -52.52 -51.61 -34.19
C THR A 438 -53.07 -52.26 -32.93
N ASN A 439 -53.11 -53.60 -32.86
CA ASN A 439 -53.73 -54.33 -31.77
C ASN A 439 -52.67 -54.77 -30.75
N THR A 440 -52.81 -54.34 -29.50
CA THR A 440 -52.05 -54.90 -28.39
C THR A 440 -52.61 -56.27 -28.01
N PHE A 441 -51.79 -57.32 -28.10
CA PHE A 441 -52.22 -58.68 -27.79
C PHE A 441 -51.65 -59.21 -26.46
N ALA A 442 -50.57 -58.62 -25.94
CA ALA A 442 -49.99 -59.02 -24.66
C ALA A 442 -49.21 -57.90 -23.97
N THR A 443 -49.03 -58.04 -22.66
CA THR A 443 -48.16 -57.18 -21.83
C THR A 443 -47.24 -58.05 -20.98
N GLY A 444 -46.00 -57.61 -20.76
CA GLY A 444 -44.99 -58.33 -19.98
C GLY A 444 -43.68 -58.49 -20.73
N SER A 445 -42.57 -58.66 -19.99
CA SER A 445 -41.23 -58.76 -20.57
C SER A 445 -41.03 -60.03 -21.38
N ILE A 446 -41.69 -61.14 -21.01
CA ILE A 446 -41.72 -62.39 -21.77
C ILE A 446 -43.18 -62.80 -21.89
N VAL A 447 -43.63 -63.02 -23.12
CA VAL A 447 -45.00 -63.44 -23.42
C VAL A 447 -44.98 -64.67 -24.31
N THR A 448 -45.96 -65.55 -24.13
CA THR A 448 -46.21 -66.65 -25.06
C THR A 448 -47.56 -66.41 -25.71
N ASN A 449 -47.61 -66.45 -27.04
CA ASN A 449 -48.86 -66.35 -27.79
C ASN A 449 -48.93 -67.41 -28.90
N GLU A 450 -50.13 -67.65 -29.43
CA GLU A 450 -50.36 -68.55 -30.56
C GLU A 450 -50.54 -67.76 -31.85
N PHE A 451 -49.77 -68.11 -32.87
CA PHE A 451 -49.80 -67.47 -34.19
C PHE A 451 -50.20 -68.49 -35.26
N ALA A 452 -51.14 -68.11 -36.13
CA ALA A 452 -51.58 -68.96 -37.24
C ALA A 452 -50.47 -69.08 -38.30
N PRO A 453 -50.52 -70.06 -39.21
CA PRO A 453 -49.60 -70.10 -40.33
C PRO A 453 -49.77 -68.87 -41.25
N ASP A 454 -48.86 -67.91 -41.14
CA ASP A 454 -48.71 -66.71 -41.96
C ASP A 454 -47.37 -66.00 -41.63
N THR A 455 -47.08 -64.90 -42.31
CA THR A 455 -46.04 -63.94 -41.91
C THR A 455 -46.58 -62.97 -40.86
N HIS A 456 -45.85 -62.83 -39.75
CA HIS A 456 -46.21 -61.97 -38.63
C HIS A 456 -45.15 -60.90 -38.38
N ILE A 457 -45.63 -59.65 -38.21
CA ILE A 457 -44.78 -58.52 -37.83
C ILE A 457 -45.23 -58.03 -36.45
N VAL A 458 -44.37 -58.24 -35.47
CA VAL A 458 -44.64 -57.92 -34.07
C VAL A 458 -43.77 -56.76 -33.63
N THR A 459 -44.40 -55.75 -33.02
CA THR A 459 -43.73 -54.60 -32.42
C THR A 459 -43.81 -54.68 -30.90
N LEU A 460 -42.66 -54.61 -30.24
CA LEU A 460 -42.52 -54.39 -28.80
C LEU A 460 -42.37 -52.89 -28.55
N THR A 461 -43.23 -52.34 -27.70
CA THR A 461 -43.05 -51.01 -27.11
C THR A 461 -42.66 -51.16 -25.65
N VAL A 462 -41.57 -50.53 -25.24
CA VAL A 462 -41.06 -50.50 -23.88
C VAL A 462 -41.16 -49.07 -23.35
N SER A 463 -41.72 -48.87 -22.17
CA SER A 463 -41.86 -47.55 -21.54
C SER A 463 -41.33 -47.56 -20.11
N ASP A 464 -40.62 -46.49 -19.75
CA ASP A 464 -40.20 -46.14 -18.38
C ASP A 464 -41.26 -45.28 -17.64
N GLY A 465 -42.34 -44.89 -18.34
CA GLY A 465 -43.38 -43.98 -17.83
C GLY A 465 -43.22 -42.50 -18.25
N GLN A 466 -42.10 -42.12 -18.86
CA GLN A 466 -41.83 -40.79 -19.42
C GLN A 466 -41.63 -40.83 -20.94
N ALA A 467 -40.86 -41.81 -21.42
CA ALA A 467 -40.51 -42.05 -22.81
C ALA A 467 -40.86 -43.49 -23.24
N VAL A 468 -40.68 -43.75 -24.53
CA VAL A 468 -40.92 -45.07 -25.12
C VAL A 468 -39.83 -45.44 -26.12
N GLY A 469 -39.38 -46.69 -26.05
CA GLY A 469 -38.57 -47.36 -27.06
C GLY A 469 -39.38 -48.40 -27.81
N THR A 470 -39.08 -48.61 -29.10
CA THR A 470 -39.77 -49.62 -29.91
C THR A 470 -38.79 -50.51 -30.67
N ALA A 471 -39.08 -51.80 -30.73
CA ALA A 471 -38.41 -52.77 -31.60
C ALA A 471 -39.47 -53.53 -32.41
N THR A 472 -39.13 -53.97 -33.61
CA THR A 472 -40.01 -54.79 -34.45
C THR A 472 -39.26 -56.01 -34.96
N THR A 473 -39.93 -57.14 -34.99
CA THR A 473 -39.40 -58.38 -35.57
C THR A 473 -40.42 -58.98 -36.53
N GLU A 474 -39.93 -59.64 -37.56
CA GLU A 474 -40.73 -60.39 -38.53
C GLU A 474 -40.37 -61.86 -38.41
N PHE A 475 -41.38 -62.72 -38.34
CA PHE A 475 -41.21 -64.17 -38.36
C PHE A 475 -42.33 -64.82 -39.16
N GLU A 476 -42.04 -65.99 -39.69
CA GLU A 476 -42.94 -66.74 -40.56
C GLU A 476 -43.31 -68.06 -39.89
N VAL A 477 -44.61 -68.27 -39.71
CA VAL A 477 -45.14 -69.52 -39.16
C VAL A 477 -45.54 -70.40 -40.33
N LEU A 478 -44.83 -71.52 -40.49
CA LEU A 478 -45.09 -72.48 -41.56
C LEU A 478 -45.82 -73.70 -41.05
N THR A 479 -46.75 -74.21 -41.86
CA THR A 479 -47.31 -75.54 -41.66
C THR A 479 -46.24 -76.62 -41.88
N PRO A 480 -46.40 -77.81 -41.29
CA PRO A 480 -45.47 -78.91 -41.52
C PRO A 480 -45.31 -79.28 -43.00
N SER A 481 -46.36 -79.15 -43.81
CA SER A 481 -46.30 -79.43 -45.25
C SER A 481 -45.53 -78.36 -46.02
N GLU A 482 -45.63 -77.09 -45.63
CA GLU A 482 -44.80 -76.00 -46.18
C GLU A 482 -43.32 -76.18 -45.84
N CYS A 483 -42.99 -76.54 -44.58
CA CYS A 483 -41.62 -76.90 -44.20
C CYS A 483 -41.08 -78.07 -45.03
N LEU A 484 -41.88 -79.12 -45.23
CA LEU A 484 -41.50 -80.24 -46.10
C LEU A 484 -41.36 -79.81 -47.56
N GLY A 485 -42.09 -78.79 -48.01
CA GLY A 485 -41.92 -78.15 -49.31
C GLY A 485 -40.52 -77.54 -49.49
N LEU A 486 -40.03 -76.83 -48.47
CA LEU A 486 -38.66 -76.31 -48.43
C LEU A 486 -37.64 -77.44 -48.51
N MET A 487 -37.81 -78.49 -47.70
CA MET A 487 -36.93 -79.67 -47.75
C MET A 487 -36.96 -80.37 -49.11
N ILE A 488 -38.12 -80.45 -49.77
CA ILE A 488 -38.25 -81.04 -51.12
C ILE A 488 -37.44 -80.22 -52.13
N ALA A 489 -37.53 -78.89 -52.06
CA ALA A 489 -36.75 -78.02 -52.94
C ALA A 489 -35.25 -78.25 -52.74
N GLU A 490 -34.77 -78.32 -51.49
CA GLU A 490 -33.36 -78.60 -51.20
C GLU A 490 -32.93 -79.98 -51.73
N VAL A 491 -33.75 -81.02 -51.55
CA VAL A 491 -33.47 -82.36 -52.07
C VAL A 491 -33.44 -82.38 -53.60
N GLU A 492 -34.36 -81.66 -54.26
CA GLU A 492 -34.40 -81.59 -55.73
C GLU A 492 -33.18 -80.86 -56.29
N GLU A 493 -32.73 -79.78 -55.64
CA GLU A 493 -31.52 -79.03 -56.01
C GLU A 493 -30.22 -79.80 -55.71
N SER A 494 -30.15 -80.45 -54.55
CA SER A 494 -28.93 -81.15 -54.10
C SER A 494 -28.66 -82.47 -54.84
N PHE A 495 -29.67 -83.05 -55.50
CA PHE A 495 -29.59 -84.38 -56.11
C PHE A 495 -29.84 -84.44 -57.63
N LEU A 496 -29.68 -83.33 -58.35
CA LEU A 496 -29.84 -83.18 -59.80
C LEU A 496 -29.65 -84.51 -60.58
N GLY A 497 -30.78 -85.13 -60.97
CA GLY A 497 -30.84 -86.26 -61.92
C GLY A 497 -30.74 -87.70 -61.39
N ARG A 498 -30.68 -87.96 -60.07
CA ARG A 498 -30.55 -89.34 -59.53
C ARG A 498 -31.90 -90.01 -59.22
N ARG A 499 -32.07 -91.30 -59.54
CA ARG A 499 -33.28 -92.10 -59.18
C ARG A 499 -33.61 -92.04 -57.68
N ASN A 500 -32.58 -91.89 -56.84
CA ASN A 500 -32.73 -91.82 -55.38
C ASN A 500 -33.47 -90.55 -54.94
N ALA A 501 -33.29 -89.42 -55.63
CA ALA A 501 -33.99 -88.16 -55.31
C ALA A 501 -35.52 -88.34 -55.36
N ARG A 502 -36.04 -89.06 -56.37
CA ARG A 502 -37.48 -89.33 -56.50
C ARG A 502 -38.05 -90.11 -55.33
N ALA A 503 -37.29 -91.05 -54.76
CA ALA A 503 -37.73 -91.85 -53.63
C ALA A 503 -37.76 -91.04 -52.32
N PHE A 504 -36.81 -90.11 -52.16
CA PHE A 504 -36.78 -89.17 -51.03
C PHE A 504 -37.91 -88.16 -51.10
N VAL A 505 -38.06 -87.50 -52.25
CA VAL A 505 -39.16 -86.55 -52.51
C VAL A 505 -40.52 -87.21 -52.35
N ALA A 506 -40.70 -88.45 -52.83
CA ALA A 506 -41.95 -89.19 -52.63
C ALA A 506 -42.23 -89.47 -51.14
N SER A 507 -41.17 -89.69 -50.34
CA SER A 507 -41.33 -89.91 -48.89
C SER A 507 -41.72 -88.60 -48.18
N LEU A 508 -41.12 -87.48 -48.55
CA LEU A 508 -41.47 -86.15 -48.03
C LEU A 508 -42.89 -85.72 -48.45
N ARG A 509 -43.28 -85.92 -49.73
CA ARG A 509 -44.64 -85.64 -50.22
C ARG A 509 -45.70 -86.50 -49.53
N ALA A 510 -45.39 -87.76 -49.23
CA ALA A 510 -46.29 -88.61 -48.47
C ALA A 510 -46.50 -88.06 -47.05
N ALA A 511 -45.42 -87.62 -46.39
CA ALA A 511 -45.47 -87.01 -45.06
C ALA A 511 -46.28 -85.71 -45.08
N ALA A 512 -46.03 -84.82 -46.05
CA ALA A 512 -46.79 -83.59 -46.26
C ALA A 512 -48.28 -83.89 -46.46
N SER A 513 -48.63 -84.84 -47.34
CA SER A 513 -50.02 -85.24 -47.55
C SER A 513 -50.69 -85.83 -46.31
N SER A 514 -49.93 -86.44 -45.40
CA SER A 514 -50.47 -86.92 -44.12
C SER A 514 -50.72 -85.74 -43.17
N PHE A 515 -49.79 -84.80 -43.09
CA PHE A 515 -49.98 -83.58 -42.28
C PHE A 515 -51.11 -82.68 -42.81
N ASP A 516 -51.28 -82.56 -44.14
CA ASP A 516 -52.41 -81.84 -44.76
C ASP A 516 -53.78 -82.46 -44.42
N ARG A 517 -53.81 -83.77 -44.14
CA ARG A 517 -55.01 -84.49 -43.66
C ARG A 517 -55.19 -84.44 -42.15
N CYS A 518 -54.34 -83.70 -41.44
CA CYS A 518 -54.24 -83.68 -39.99
C CYS A 518 -53.83 -85.03 -39.35
N ASP A 519 -53.21 -85.94 -40.13
CA ASP A 519 -52.78 -87.27 -39.69
C ASP A 519 -51.34 -87.23 -39.15
N LEU A 520 -51.17 -86.88 -37.87
CA LEU A 520 -49.86 -86.75 -37.21
C LEU A 520 -49.04 -88.05 -37.24
N THR A 521 -49.60 -89.16 -36.76
CA THR A 521 -48.86 -90.42 -36.59
C THR A 521 -48.34 -91.00 -37.91
N PRO A 522 -49.14 -91.10 -38.99
CA PRO A 522 -48.63 -91.51 -40.30
C PRO A 522 -47.56 -90.58 -40.85
N GLY A 523 -47.73 -89.26 -40.70
CA GLY A 523 -46.76 -88.26 -41.17
C GLY A 523 -45.41 -88.36 -40.45
N LEU A 524 -45.41 -88.44 -39.12
CA LEU A 524 -44.19 -88.64 -38.33
C LEU A 524 -43.49 -89.96 -38.66
N ASN A 525 -44.24 -91.05 -38.85
CA ASN A 525 -43.66 -92.33 -39.25
C ASN A 525 -42.98 -92.25 -40.64
N GLN A 526 -43.56 -91.51 -41.57
CA GLN A 526 -42.98 -91.28 -42.90
C GLN A 526 -41.73 -90.40 -42.83
N LEU A 527 -41.73 -89.38 -41.97
CA LEU A 527 -40.57 -88.50 -41.77
C LEU A 527 -39.40 -89.22 -41.08
N ARG A 528 -39.68 -90.06 -40.07
CA ARG A 528 -38.67 -90.96 -39.46
C ARG A 528 -38.13 -91.98 -40.47
N ALA A 529 -39.00 -92.54 -41.31
CA ALA A 529 -38.58 -93.42 -42.39
C ALA A 529 -37.71 -92.70 -43.42
N PHE A 530 -38.00 -91.43 -43.72
CA PHE A 530 -37.14 -90.57 -44.54
C PHE A 530 -35.76 -90.40 -43.90
N GLN A 531 -35.66 -89.99 -42.63
CA GLN A 531 -34.38 -89.87 -41.93
C GLN A 531 -33.57 -91.17 -41.98
N ASN A 532 -34.20 -92.33 -41.77
CA ASN A 532 -33.53 -93.62 -41.85
C ASN A 532 -33.00 -93.94 -43.26
N LYS A 533 -33.75 -93.59 -44.31
CA LYS A 533 -33.29 -93.72 -45.69
C LYS A 533 -32.12 -92.78 -45.98
N VAL A 534 -32.15 -91.54 -45.49
CA VAL A 534 -31.06 -90.56 -45.66
C VAL A 534 -29.78 -91.07 -44.99
N ARG A 535 -29.88 -91.57 -43.74
CA ARG A 535 -28.76 -92.21 -43.01
C ARG A 535 -28.17 -93.39 -43.79
N ALA A 536 -29.02 -94.25 -44.35
CA ALA A 536 -28.56 -95.45 -45.04
C ALA A 536 -27.95 -95.17 -46.43
N GLN A 537 -28.48 -94.20 -47.18
CA GLN A 537 -28.19 -94.06 -48.60
C GLN A 537 -27.39 -92.80 -48.96
N ILE A 538 -27.47 -91.73 -48.16
CA ILE A 538 -26.78 -90.46 -48.44
C ILE A 538 -25.55 -90.33 -47.54
N ALA A 539 -25.68 -90.59 -46.23
CA ALA A 539 -24.61 -90.38 -45.26
C ALA A 539 -23.25 -91.03 -45.62
N PRO A 540 -23.19 -92.25 -46.20
CA PRO A 540 -21.92 -92.85 -46.62
C PRO A 540 -21.17 -92.09 -47.73
N SER A 541 -21.89 -91.29 -48.51
CA SER A 541 -21.37 -90.60 -49.70
C SER A 541 -21.32 -89.07 -49.59
N ASN A 542 -22.21 -88.49 -48.78
CA ASN A 542 -22.24 -87.07 -48.47
C ASN A 542 -22.77 -86.87 -47.03
N PRO A 543 -21.88 -87.00 -46.02
CA PRO A 543 -22.29 -86.93 -44.61
C PRO A 543 -22.82 -85.55 -44.22
N THR A 544 -22.32 -84.47 -44.83
CA THR A 544 -22.76 -83.09 -44.54
C THR A 544 -24.21 -82.88 -44.98
N LEU A 545 -24.55 -83.22 -46.22
CA LEU A 545 -25.93 -83.11 -46.71
C LEU A 545 -26.88 -84.05 -45.96
N ALA A 546 -26.43 -85.25 -45.61
CA ALA A 546 -27.23 -86.16 -44.80
C ALA A 546 -27.52 -85.58 -43.41
N ALA A 547 -26.52 -85.00 -42.75
CA ALA A 547 -26.71 -84.35 -41.45
C ALA A 547 -27.70 -83.19 -41.53
N HIS A 548 -27.58 -82.36 -42.58
CA HIS A 548 -28.49 -81.23 -42.82
C HIS A 548 -29.95 -81.68 -42.97
N LEU A 549 -30.24 -82.57 -43.93
CA LEU A 549 -31.59 -83.09 -44.17
C LEU A 549 -32.17 -83.87 -42.99
N ILE A 550 -31.33 -84.55 -42.21
CA ILE A 550 -31.76 -85.23 -40.98
C ILE A 550 -32.13 -84.18 -39.92
N SER A 551 -31.35 -83.11 -39.79
CA SER A 551 -31.56 -82.02 -38.83
C SER A 551 -32.87 -81.29 -39.11
N GLU A 552 -33.12 -80.88 -40.35
CA GLU A 552 -34.40 -80.24 -40.74
C GLU A 552 -35.60 -81.13 -40.47
N ALA A 553 -35.53 -82.41 -40.87
CA ALA A 553 -36.60 -83.37 -40.56
C ALA A 553 -36.77 -83.55 -39.04
N GLN A 554 -35.67 -83.48 -38.27
CA GLN A 554 -35.73 -83.59 -36.82
C GLN A 554 -36.40 -82.37 -36.19
N GLN A 555 -36.11 -81.16 -36.67
CA GLN A 555 -36.76 -79.94 -36.20
C GLN A 555 -38.29 -79.98 -36.40
N ILE A 556 -38.77 -80.48 -37.54
CA ILE A 556 -40.19 -80.71 -37.78
C ILE A 556 -40.75 -81.77 -36.80
N ILE A 557 -40.03 -82.89 -36.58
CA ILE A 557 -40.46 -83.92 -35.64
C ILE A 557 -40.58 -83.35 -34.22
N ASP A 558 -39.59 -82.57 -33.77
CA ASP A 558 -39.51 -82.02 -32.42
C ASP A 558 -40.62 -80.98 -32.19
N ALA A 559 -40.88 -80.12 -33.18
CA ALA A 559 -41.98 -79.16 -33.14
C ALA A 559 -43.36 -79.85 -33.07
N LEU A 560 -43.51 -81.00 -33.72
CA LEU A 560 -44.75 -81.78 -33.77
C LEU A 560 -44.90 -82.81 -32.64
N SER A 561 -43.87 -83.02 -31.84
CA SER A 561 -43.85 -83.93 -30.70
C SER A 561 -43.19 -83.24 -29.51
N PRO A 562 -43.77 -82.11 -29.02
CA PRO A 562 -43.19 -81.41 -27.89
C PRO A 562 -43.07 -82.38 -26.71
N PRO A 563 -42.00 -82.29 -25.89
CA PRO A 563 -41.92 -83.05 -24.66
C PRO A 563 -43.12 -82.70 -23.77
N ASP A 564 -43.77 -83.73 -23.22
CA ASP A 564 -44.88 -83.60 -22.24
C ASP A 564 -44.51 -82.70 -21.05
#